data_AF-A0A517N3I5-F1
#
_entry.id   AF-A0A517N3I5-F1
#
_cell.length_a   1.000
_cell.length_b   1.000
_cell.length_c   1.000
_cell.angle_alpha   90.00
_cell.angle_beta   90.00
_cell.angle_gamma   90.00
#
_symmetry.space_group_name_H-M   'P 1'
#
loop_
_entity.id
_entity.type
_entity.pdbx_description
1 polymer ?
#
loop_
_entity_poly.entity_id
_entity_poly.type
_entity_poly.pdbx_seq_one_letter_code
_entity_poly.pdbx_strand_id
1 'polypeptide(L)'
;MDRFASSFALIVLLSAVGCGSKESGTATATPANSSPSGQTTAAATGVTDPSNVVAQFLDRVRRGGEDSGAGELLTQRAQSELRRIGRSVQPIGTPDARFSVTRAEMVPDEPNAALVHTIWTEPNADGSQTETQVVWAMQKEASEWRISGMAMEMDPNQDPLIIDFENGQRMAQMLDGPATDQPGDVQAAEAPAADTIAR
;
A
#
# COMPACT_ATOMS: atom_id res chain seq x y z
N MET A 1 -41.96 -19.20 -44.18
CA MET A 1 -42.91 -18.42 -44.97
C MET A 1 -43.29 -17.20 -44.15
N ASP A 2 -42.85 -15.95 -44.36
CA ASP A 2 -41.79 -15.35 -45.19
C ASP A 2 -41.38 -14.03 -44.49
N ARG A 3 -40.11 -13.75 -44.21
CA ARG A 3 -39.20 -12.91 -45.02
C ARG A 3 -39.78 -11.58 -45.52
N PHE A 4 -39.19 -10.46 -45.06
CA PHE A 4 -38.64 -9.45 -45.96
C PHE A 4 -37.33 -8.89 -45.39
N ALA A 5 -36.79 -7.78 -45.92
CA ALA A 5 -35.40 -7.36 -45.71
C ALA A 5 -35.15 -5.84 -45.93
N SER A 6 -33.87 -5.45 -45.82
CA SER A 6 -33.23 -4.13 -46.04
C SER A 6 -33.24 -3.17 -44.84
N SER A 7 -32.12 -2.59 -44.36
CA SER A 7 -30.83 -2.11 -44.94
C SER A 7 -30.87 -0.64 -45.38
N PHE A 8 -30.00 0.19 -44.80
CA PHE A 8 -29.51 1.43 -45.42
C PHE A 8 -28.08 1.78 -44.96
N ALA A 9 -27.19 1.87 -45.96
CA ALA A 9 -25.91 2.60 -46.14
C ALA A 9 -25.12 3.09 -44.91
N LEU A 10 -23.82 2.79 -44.71
CA LEU A 10 -22.63 2.87 -45.60
C LEU A 10 -22.27 4.30 -46.06
N ILE A 11 -21.25 4.90 -45.43
CA ILE A 11 -20.36 5.91 -46.05
C ILE A 11 -18.92 5.56 -45.68
N VAL A 12 -18.09 5.38 -46.71
CA VAL A 12 -16.62 5.27 -46.63
C VAL A 12 -16.04 6.46 -47.39
N LEU A 13 -15.02 7.11 -46.85
CA LEU A 13 -14.30 8.19 -47.53
C LEU A 13 -12.79 8.02 -47.34
N LEU A 14 -12.14 7.50 -48.38
CA LEU A 14 -10.69 7.57 -48.57
C LEU A 14 -10.36 8.84 -49.37
N SER A 15 -9.28 9.52 -49.00
CA SER A 15 -8.57 10.46 -49.87
C SER A 15 -7.07 10.43 -49.55
N ALA A 16 -6.25 10.81 -50.53
CA ALA A 16 -4.94 10.21 -50.74
C ALA A 16 -3.76 11.21 -50.72
N VAL A 17 -2.56 10.65 -50.52
CA VAL A 17 -1.23 11.04 -51.05
C VAL A 17 -0.94 12.55 -51.19
N GLY A 18 0.04 13.01 -50.40
CA GLY A 18 0.78 14.25 -50.65
C GLY A 18 2.28 14.03 -50.41
N CYS A 19 3.04 13.74 -51.47
CA CYS A 19 4.50 13.75 -51.45
C CYS A 19 4.98 14.91 -52.33
N GLY A 20 5.82 15.80 -51.79
CA GLY A 20 6.25 17.01 -52.48
C GLY A 20 7.58 17.54 -51.96
N SER A 21 8.65 17.29 -52.73
CA SER A 21 9.98 17.82 -52.47
C SER A 21 10.25 19.04 -53.36
N LYS A 22 10.63 20.19 -52.78
CA LYS A 22 11.57 21.15 -53.39
C LYS A 22 12.05 22.20 -52.37
N GLU A 23 13.13 22.87 -52.74
CA GLU A 23 14.19 23.34 -51.84
C GLU A 23 14.45 24.85 -51.98
N SER A 24 15.04 25.44 -50.94
CA SER A 24 15.77 26.73 -50.88
C SER A 24 14.99 28.06 -50.98
N GLY A 25 15.16 28.88 -49.93
CA GLY A 25 14.74 30.28 -49.85
C GLY A 25 15.24 30.95 -48.56
N THR A 26 16.39 31.60 -48.61
CA THR A 26 17.15 32.14 -47.45
C THR A 26 16.56 33.41 -46.84
N ALA A 27 16.43 33.49 -45.49
CA ALA A 27 16.99 34.59 -44.65
C ALA A 27 16.59 34.53 -43.14
N THR A 28 17.62 34.37 -42.29
CA THR A 28 17.84 35.10 -41.02
C THR A 28 16.73 35.23 -39.95
N ALA A 29 16.81 34.39 -38.91
CA ALA A 29 16.80 34.82 -37.49
C ALA A 29 17.26 33.70 -36.53
N THR A 30 18.28 33.98 -35.72
CA THR A 30 18.68 33.24 -34.49
C THR A 30 18.23 34.13 -33.31
N PRO A 31 17.62 33.64 -32.20
CA PRO A 31 18.00 32.47 -31.39
C PRO A 31 16.80 31.50 -31.12
N ALA A 32 16.89 30.42 -30.32
CA ALA A 32 17.89 30.01 -29.34
C ALA A 32 18.11 28.48 -29.30
N ASN A 33 19.31 28.08 -28.88
CA ASN A 33 19.71 26.68 -28.72
C ASN A 33 19.16 26.11 -27.39
N SER A 34 17.90 25.68 -27.38
CA SER A 34 17.35 24.82 -26.32
C SER A 34 17.48 23.37 -26.75
N SER A 35 18.44 22.66 -26.17
CA SER A 35 18.63 21.22 -26.37
C SER A 35 17.33 20.47 -26.13
N PRO A 36 16.99 19.42 -26.91
CA PRO A 36 16.09 18.41 -26.40
C PRO A 36 16.77 17.79 -25.18
N SER A 37 16.27 18.12 -23.99
CA SER A 37 16.65 17.41 -22.77
C SER A 37 16.40 15.93 -23.03
N GLY A 38 17.48 15.17 -23.10
CA GLY A 38 17.39 13.72 -23.25
C GLY A 38 16.63 13.18 -22.05
N GLN A 39 15.34 12.91 -22.23
CA GLN A 39 14.66 11.90 -21.44
C GLN A 39 15.32 10.59 -21.83
N THR A 40 16.44 10.30 -21.16
CA THR A 40 16.94 8.94 -21.01
C THR A 40 15.86 8.20 -20.24
N THR A 41 14.88 7.68 -20.97
CA THR A 41 14.06 6.56 -20.53
C THR A 41 15.05 5.43 -20.25
N ALA A 42 15.52 5.36 -19.01
CA ALA A 42 16.36 4.27 -18.55
C ALA A 42 15.56 2.99 -18.80
N ALA A 43 16.11 2.13 -19.67
CA ALA A 43 15.47 0.86 -19.98
C ALA A 43 15.24 0.10 -18.67
N ALA A 44 14.00 -0.28 -18.40
CA ALA A 44 13.62 -0.91 -17.14
C ALA A 44 14.19 -2.33 -17.08
N THR A 45 15.38 -2.47 -16.50
CA THR A 45 16.08 -3.75 -16.35
C THR A 45 15.47 -4.60 -15.23
N GLY A 46 14.30 -5.19 -15.50
CA GLY A 46 13.83 -6.45 -14.91
C GLY A 46 13.59 -6.55 -13.40
N VAL A 47 13.84 -5.51 -12.59
CA VAL A 47 13.59 -5.51 -11.15
C VAL A 47 12.64 -4.35 -10.81
N THR A 48 11.44 -4.68 -10.35
CA THR A 48 10.44 -3.69 -9.90
C THR A 48 10.95 -2.94 -8.68
N ASP A 49 11.07 -1.62 -8.75
CA ASP A 49 11.48 -0.77 -7.61
C ASP A 49 10.61 -0.99 -6.36
N PRO A 50 11.17 -1.02 -5.12
CA PRO A 50 10.39 -1.25 -3.91
C PRO A 50 9.27 -0.22 -3.70
N SER A 51 9.46 1.03 -4.13
CA SER A 51 8.43 2.09 -4.10
C SER A 51 7.22 1.71 -4.94
N ASN A 52 7.44 1.11 -6.11
CA ASN A 52 6.37 0.67 -7.01
C ASN A 52 5.59 -0.53 -6.43
N VAL A 53 6.26 -1.43 -5.70
CA VAL A 53 5.59 -2.53 -4.99
C VAL A 53 4.65 -2.00 -3.91
N VAL A 54 5.12 -1.05 -3.08
CA VAL A 54 4.29 -0.42 -2.04
C VAL A 54 3.14 0.40 -2.63
N ALA A 55 3.38 1.19 -3.67
CA ALA A 55 2.33 1.93 -4.37
C ALA A 55 1.25 1.00 -4.94
N GLN A 56 1.66 -0.12 -5.56
CA GLN A 56 0.73 -1.11 -6.08
C GLN A 56 -0.06 -1.82 -4.96
N PHE A 57 0.60 -2.14 -3.84
CA PHE A 57 -0.05 -2.73 -2.66
C PHE A 57 -1.14 -1.81 -2.11
N LEU A 58 -0.80 -0.55 -1.82
CA LEU A 58 -1.73 0.42 -1.27
C LEU A 58 -2.93 0.67 -2.18
N ASP A 59 -2.72 0.74 -3.50
CA ASP A 59 -3.81 0.90 -4.45
C ASP A 59 -4.69 -0.37 -4.60
N ARG A 60 -4.12 -1.59 -4.50
CA ARG A 60 -4.92 -2.82 -4.40
C ARG A 60 -5.78 -2.81 -3.13
N VAL A 61 -5.16 -2.58 -1.96
CA VAL A 61 -5.82 -2.53 -0.66
C VAL A 61 -7.00 -1.55 -0.66
N ARG A 62 -6.77 -0.31 -1.11
CA ARG A 62 -7.80 0.74 -1.25
C ARG A 62 -8.97 0.35 -2.17
N ARG A 63 -8.73 -0.50 -3.18
CA ARG A 63 -9.74 -0.90 -4.16
C ARG A 63 -10.55 -2.15 -3.79
N GLY A 64 -10.13 -2.95 -2.81
CA GLY A 64 -10.87 -4.18 -2.49
C GLY A 64 -10.35 -5.09 -1.38
N GLY A 65 -9.44 -4.64 -0.49
CA GLY A 65 -9.02 -5.41 0.68
C GLY A 65 -8.57 -6.85 0.36
N GLU A 66 -9.25 -7.84 0.94
CA GLU A 66 -8.94 -9.27 0.79
C GLU A 66 -8.96 -9.76 -0.67
N ASP A 67 -10.00 -9.42 -1.44
CA ASP A 67 -10.17 -9.84 -2.84
C ASP A 67 -9.29 -9.05 -3.83
N SER A 68 -8.54 -8.04 -3.36
CA SER A 68 -7.72 -7.18 -4.22
C SER A 68 -6.44 -7.81 -4.76
N GLY A 69 -6.06 -8.99 -4.25
CA GLY A 69 -4.76 -9.60 -4.49
C GLY A 69 -3.59 -8.83 -3.85
N ALA A 70 -3.82 -7.89 -2.93
CA ALA A 70 -2.74 -7.17 -2.23
C ALA A 70 -1.76 -8.11 -1.52
N GLY A 71 -2.26 -9.22 -0.96
CA GLY A 71 -1.44 -10.21 -0.26
C GLY A 71 -0.30 -10.81 -1.10
N GLU A 72 -0.43 -10.86 -2.44
CA GLU A 72 0.60 -11.38 -3.35
C GLU A 72 1.92 -10.59 -3.29
N LEU A 73 1.87 -9.33 -2.86
CA LEU A 73 3.01 -8.42 -2.77
C LEU A 73 3.73 -8.49 -1.41
N LEU A 74 3.19 -9.25 -0.46
CA LEU A 74 3.85 -9.57 0.81
C LEU A 74 4.88 -10.70 0.61
N THR A 75 5.82 -10.86 1.53
CA THR A 75 6.75 -12.01 1.53
C THR A 75 6.00 -13.34 1.62
N GLN A 76 6.59 -14.42 1.12
CA GLN A 76 5.97 -15.76 1.18
C GLN A 76 5.70 -16.20 2.62
N ARG A 77 6.56 -15.76 3.55
CA ARG A 77 6.38 -16.00 4.99
C ARG A 77 5.20 -15.18 5.54
N ALA A 78 5.10 -13.89 5.24
CA ALA A 78 3.96 -13.06 5.64
C ALA A 78 2.63 -13.60 5.11
N GLN A 79 2.58 -13.99 3.84
CA GLN A 79 1.40 -14.64 3.23
C GLN A 79 1.02 -15.94 3.95
N SER A 80 2.00 -16.71 4.42
CA SER A 80 1.77 -17.98 5.12
C SER A 80 1.29 -17.75 6.55
N GLU A 81 1.86 -16.78 7.26
CA GLU A 81 1.46 -16.42 8.62
C GLU A 81 0.05 -15.81 8.65
N LEU A 82 -0.28 -14.89 7.75
CA LEU A 82 -1.64 -14.31 7.64
C LEU A 82 -2.70 -15.39 7.38
N ARG A 83 -2.45 -16.29 6.42
CA ARG A 83 -3.32 -17.45 6.17
C ARG A 83 -3.45 -18.35 7.40
N ARG A 84 -2.34 -18.61 8.11
CA ARG A 84 -2.31 -19.45 9.33
C ARG A 84 -3.18 -18.89 10.46
N ILE A 85 -3.26 -17.57 10.61
CA ILE A 85 -4.08 -16.91 11.65
C ILE A 85 -5.49 -16.52 11.16
N GLY A 86 -5.90 -16.92 9.94
CA GLY A 86 -7.19 -16.55 9.39
C GLY A 86 -7.35 -15.03 9.24
N ARG A 87 -6.32 -14.37 8.70
CA ARG A 87 -6.31 -12.94 8.41
C ARG A 87 -5.92 -12.67 6.96
N SER A 88 -6.41 -11.55 6.47
CA SER A 88 -6.21 -11.00 5.14
C SER A 88 -5.77 -9.54 5.24
N VAL A 89 -5.31 -8.98 4.13
CA VAL A 89 -4.94 -7.56 4.08
C VAL A 89 -6.21 -6.72 4.03
N GLN A 90 -6.44 -5.91 5.06
CA GLN A 90 -7.62 -5.05 5.16
C GLN A 90 -7.27 -3.59 4.79
N PRO A 91 -8.24 -2.82 4.26
CA PRO A 91 -8.09 -1.37 4.11
C PRO A 91 -7.76 -0.70 5.44
N ILE A 92 -6.74 0.14 5.45
CA ILE A 92 -6.38 0.93 6.62
C ILE A 92 -7.10 2.28 6.49
N GLY A 93 -8.03 2.54 7.41
CA GLY A 93 -8.72 3.83 7.49
C GLY A 93 -9.96 4.01 6.62
N THR A 94 -10.23 5.27 6.25
CA THR A 94 -11.47 5.65 5.56
C THR A 94 -11.39 5.40 4.05
N PRO A 95 -12.54 5.25 3.34
CA PRO A 95 -12.55 5.14 1.87
C PRO A 95 -11.94 6.37 1.15
N ASP A 96 -11.94 7.53 1.81
CA ASP A 96 -11.39 8.77 1.28
C ASP A 96 -9.93 9.03 1.66
N ALA A 97 -9.32 8.13 2.44
CA ALA A 97 -7.89 8.11 2.71
C ALA A 97 -7.05 8.18 1.43
N ARG A 98 -5.91 8.87 1.51
CA ARG A 98 -4.92 8.95 0.43
C ARG A 98 -3.56 8.53 0.96
N PHE A 99 -2.77 7.91 0.08
CA PHE A 99 -1.40 7.50 0.39
C PHE A 99 -0.45 8.09 -0.64
N SER A 100 0.67 8.62 -0.18
CA SER A 100 1.74 9.17 -1.02
C SER A 100 3.07 8.52 -0.65
N VAL A 101 3.74 7.87 -1.61
CA VAL A 101 5.12 7.40 -1.42
C VAL A 101 6.06 8.60 -1.53
N THR A 102 6.93 8.80 -0.54
CA THR A 102 7.81 9.98 -0.46
C THR A 102 9.26 9.67 -0.79
N ARG A 103 9.80 8.54 -0.31
CA ARG A 103 11.16 8.08 -0.59
C ARG A 103 11.31 6.58 -0.31
N ALA A 104 12.34 5.98 -0.90
CA ALA A 104 12.81 4.65 -0.56
C ALA A 104 14.31 4.69 -0.25
N GLU A 105 14.72 3.96 0.78
CA GLU A 105 16.10 3.90 1.26
C GLU A 105 16.52 2.44 1.41
N MET A 106 17.72 2.09 0.94
CA MET A 106 18.30 0.76 1.19
C MET A 106 18.78 0.70 2.64
N VAL A 107 18.56 -0.43 3.32
CA VAL A 107 19.09 -0.62 4.68
C VAL A 107 20.62 -0.80 4.61
N PRO A 108 21.42 -0.05 5.39
CA PRO A 108 22.87 -0.25 5.43
C PRO A 108 23.25 -1.69 5.78
N ASP A 109 24.28 -2.21 5.11
CA ASP A 109 24.81 -3.58 5.25
C ASP A 109 23.82 -4.74 4.94
N GLU A 110 22.56 -4.44 4.61
CA GLU A 110 21.49 -5.39 4.28
C GLU A 110 21.03 -5.21 2.81
N PRO A 111 21.76 -5.73 1.81
CA PRO A 111 21.53 -5.44 0.39
C PRO A 111 20.21 -5.96 -0.19
N ASN A 112 19.49 -6.78 0.59
CA ASN A 112 18.17 -7.32 0.26
C ASN A 112 17.03 -6.69 1.08
N ALA A 113 17.31 -5.63 1.86
CA ALA A 113 16.31 -4.92 2.64
C ALA A 113 16.22 -3.43 2.23
N ALA A 114 15.01 -2.89 2.23
CA ALA A 114 14.76 -1.47 1.98
C ALA A 114 13.60 -0.96 2.87
N LEU A 115 13.60 0.34 3.13
CA LEU A 115 12.52 1.05 3.82
C LEU A 115 11.85 2.00 2.83
N VAL A 116 10.54 1.89 2.68
CA VAL A 116 9.74 2.79 1.83
C VAL A 116 8.89 3.67 2.71
N HIS A 117 9.14 4.98 2.69
CA HIS A 117 8.40 5.96 3.46
C HIS A 117 7.15 6.41 2.70
N THR A 118 6.04 6.47 3.41
CA THR A 118 4.75 6.93 2.90
C THR A 118 4.10 7.89 3.90
N ILE A 119 3.33 8.84 3.37
CA ILE A 119 2.37 9.63 4.14
C ILE A 119 0.99 9.07 3.86
N TRP A 120 0.25 8.77 4.92
CA TRP A 120 -1.17 8.46 4.90
C TRP A 120 -1.93 9.69 5.36
N THR A 121 -2.87 10.15 4.54
CA THR A 121 -3.68 11.35 4.79
C THR A 121 -5.15 10.93 4.95
N GLU A 122 -5.72 11.24 6.11
CA GLU A 122 -7.14 11.03 6.43
C GLU A 122 -7.90 12.36 6.43
N PRO A 123 -9.07 12.47 5.75
CA PRO A 123 -9.94 13.61 5.90
C PRO A 123 -10.70 13.57 7.23
N ASN A 124 -10.67 14.68 7.96
CA ASN A 124 -11.43 14.87 9.19
C ASN A 124 -12.83 15.42 8.88
N ALA A 125 -13.78 15.22 9.80
CA ALA A 125 -15.17 15.64 9.63
C ALA A 125 -15.38 17.17 9.54
N ASP A 126 -14.39 17.96 9.96
CA ASP A 126 -14.37 19.43 9.84
C ASP A 126 -13.76 19.94 8.52
N GLY A 127 -13.32 19.02 7.64
CA GLY A 127 -12.65 19.34 6.37
C GLY A 127 -11.14 19.56 6.50
N SER A 128 -10.56 19.44 7.69
CA SER A 128 -9.10 19.36 7.86
C SER A 128 -8.57 17.97 7.46
N GLN A 129 -7.25 17.79 7.50
CA GLN A 129 -6.60 16.52 7.21
C GLN A 129 -5.64 16.14 8.33
N THR A 130 -5.60 14.85 8.65
CA THR A 130 -4.61 14.24 9.55
C THR A 130 -3.59 13.50 8.70
N GLU A 131 -2.31 13.78 8.89
CA GLU A 131 -1.21 13.05 8.25
C GLU A 131 -0.54 12.09 9.24
N THR A 132 -0.21 10.89 8.78
CA THR A 132 0.43 9.82 9.55
C THR A 132 1.60 9.27 8.76
N GLN A 133 2.78 9.18 9.40
CA GLN A 133 3.95 8.57 8.75
C GLN A 133 3.86 7.05 8.86
N VAL A 134 4.02 6.38 7.71
CA VAL A 134 4.06 4.91 7.62
C VAL A 134 5.29 4.50 6.83
N VAL A 135 6.13 3.65 7.44
CA VAL A 135 7.34 3.10 6.84
C VAL A 135 7.13 1.62 6.57
N TRP A 136 7.32 1.19 5.33
CA TRP A 136 7.15 -0.19 4.89
C TRP A 136 8.51 -0.88 4.86
N ALA A 137 8.60 -2.03 5.54
CA ALA A 137 9.77 -2.90 5.47
C ALA A 137 9.67 -3.78 4.23
N MET A 138 10.68 -3.69 3.37
CA MET A 138 10.78 -4.41 2.11
C MET A 138 11.90 -5.44 2.19
N GLN A 139 11.62 -6.66 1.76
CA GLN A 139 12.57 -7.74 1.63
C GLN A 139 12.65 -8.19 0.17
N LYS A 140 13.85 -8.54 -0.30
CA LYS A 140 14.07 -9.08 -1.64
C LYS A 140 14.01 -10.61 -1.61
N GLU A 141 13.01 -11.20 -2.25
CA GLU A 141 12.84 -12.65 -2.45
C GLU A 141 13.04 -13.00 -3.93
N ALA A 142 13.88 -14.00 -4.23
CA ALA A 142 14.08 -14.49 -5.61
C ALA A 142 14.39 -13.39 -6.67
N SER A 143 15.03 -12.29 -6.26
CA SER A 143 15.31 -11.06 -7.02
C SER A 143 14.18 -10.03 -7.14
N GLU A 144 12.99 -10.31 -6.61
CA GLU A 144 11.87 -9.37 -6.56
C GLU A 144 11.70 -8.76 -5.17
N TRP A 145 11.16 -7.54 -5.09
CA TRP A 145 10.81 -6.91 -3.82
C TRP A 145 9.42 -7.35 -3.34
N ARG A 146 9.30 -7.54 -2.02
CA ARG A 146 8.09 -7.94 -1.29
C ARG A 146 8.03 -7.21 0.05
N ILE A 147 6.83 -7.01 0.59
CA ILE A 147 6.60 -6.33 1.88
C ILE A 147 6.67 -7.37 3.01
N SER A 148 7.55 -7.17 4.00
CA SER A 148 7.68 -8.03 5.18
C SER A 148 7.00 -7.45 6.43
N GLY A 149 6.77 -6.14 6.48
CA GLY A 149 6.15 -5.48 7.64
C GLY A 149 5.97 -3.98 7.44
N MET A 150 5.54 -3.31 8.51
CA MET A 150 5.37 -1.86 8.54
C MET A 150 5.61 -1.27 9.95
N ALA A 151 5.95 0.00 10.01
CA ALA A 151 5.95 0.82 11.22
C ALA A 151 5.06 2.06 11.01
N MET A 152 4.27 2.43 12.01
CA MET A 152 3.35 3.56 11.96
C MET A 152 3.54 4.48 13.18
N GLU A 153 3.72 5.78 12.94
CA GLU A 153 3.81 6.80 13.98
C GLU A 153 2.41 7.40 14.22
N MET A 154 1.70 6.91 15.24
CA MET A 154 0.35 7.39 15.59
C MET A 154 0.36 8.60 16.54
N ASP A 155 1.40 8.73 17.36
CA ASP A 155 1.66 9.85 18.26
C ASP A 155 3.19 10.09 18.26
N PRO A 156 3.67 11.30 17.92
CA PRO A 156 5.11 11.61 17.87
C PRO A 156 5.81 11.56 19.24
N ASN A 157 5.06 11.36 20.34
CA ASN A 157 5.59 11.20 21.70
C ASN A 157 5.65 9.73 22.15
N GLN A 158 5.24 8.78 21.30
CA GLN A 158 5.22 7.34 21.60
C GLN A 158 6.10 6.56 20.62
N ASP A 159 6.52 5.36 21.02
CA ASP A 159 7.21 4.46 20.10
C ASP A 159 6.30 4.08 18.92
N PRO A 160 6.81 4.07 17.67
CA PRO A 160 6.01 3.66 16.51
C PRO A 160 5.45 2.24 16.65
N LEU A 161 4.21 2.03 16.21
CA LEU A 161 3.61 0.71 16.15
C LEU A 161 4.28 -0.10 15.04
N ILE A 162 5.11 -1.07 15.42
CA ILE A 162 5.80 -1.98 14.50
C ILE A 162 4.99 -3.27 14.34
N ILE A 163 4.57 -3.55 13.11
CA ILE A 163 3.86 -4.78 12.71
C ILE A 163 4.77 -5.58 11.76
N ASP A 164 5.31 -6.68 12.29
CA ASP A 164 6.03 -7.70 11.54
C ASP A 164 5.04 -8.72 10.98
N PHE A 165 4.81 -8.73 9.66
CA PHE A 165 3.87 -9.65 9.04
C PHE A 165 4.40 -11.09 9.00
N GLU A 166 5.70 -11.29 9.19
CA GLU A 166 6.35 -12.60 9.24
C GLU A 166 6.29 -13.27 10.63
N ASN A 167 5.70 -12.58 11.60
CA ASN A 167 5.48 -13.04 12.97
C ASN A 167 3.99 -13.05 13.31
N GLY A 168 3.27 -14.06 12.81
CA GLY A 168 1.85 -14.23 13.06
C GLY A 168 1.48 -14.50 14.53
N GLN A 169 2.44 -14.87 15.39
CA GLN A 169 2.20 -14.94 16.85
C GLN A 169 2.06 -13.53 17.45
N ARG A 170 3.00 -12.63 17.14
CA ARG A 170 2.93 -11.23 17.56
C ARG A 170 1.73 -10.52 16.95
N MET A 171 1.41 -10.79 15.69
CA MET A 171 0.17 -10.27 15.08
C MET A 171 -1.07 -10.75 15.83
N ALA A 172 -1.23 -12.05 16.11
CA ALA A 172 -2.39 -12.56 16.85
C ALA A 172 -2.55 -11.86 18.21
N GLN A 173 -1.45 -11.72 18.98
CA GLN A 173 -1.45 -11.02 20.27
C GLN A 173 -1.88 -9.55 20.16
N MET A 174 -1.50 -8.84 19.09
CA MET A 174 -1.95 -7.46 18.86
C MET A 174 -3.45 -7.36 18.51
N LEU A 175 -4.02 -8.41 17.92
CA LEU A 175 -5.43 -8.44 17.52
C LEU A 175 -6.38 -8.99 18.59
N ASP A 176 -5.91 -9.90 19.44
CA ASP A 176 -6.68 -10.39 20.60
C ASP A 176 -6.74 -9.33 21.73
N GLY A 177 -5.87 -8.31 21.65
CA GLY A 177 -5.73 -7.26 22.66
C GLY A 177 -5.11 -7.77 23.96
N PRO A 178 -4.95 -6.90 24.98
CA PRO A 178 -4.88 -7.42 26.34
C PRO A 178 -6.20 -8.14 26.62
N ALA A 179 -6.13 -9.43 26.93
CA ALA A 179 -7.22 -10.10 27.62
C ALA A 179 -7.61 -9.25 28.83
N THR A 180 -8.91 -9.15 29.11
CA THR A 180 -9.43 -8.28 30.17
C THR A 180 -9.13 -8.86 31.56
N ASP A 181 -7.86 -8.91 31.92
CA ASP A 181 -7.35 -9.23 33.25
C ASP A 181 -7.61 -8.05 34.19
N GLN A 182 -8.90 -7.82 34.47
CA GLN A 182 -9.30 -7.51 35.83
C GLN A 182 -9.54 -8.85 36.54
N PRO A 183 -8.53 -9.41 37.24
CA PRO A 183 -8.79 -10.47 38.21
C PRO A 183 -9.83 -9.97 39.21
N GLY A 184 -10.82 -10.82 39.49
CA GLY A 184 -11.87 -10.54 40.46
C GLY A 184 -11.37 -10.60 41.89
N ASP A 185 -10.55 -9.63 42.30
CA ASP A 185 -10.11 -9.43 43.68
C ASP A 185 -10.98 -8.40 44.40
N VAL A 186 -12.31 -8.59 44.35
CA VAL A 186 -13.13 -8.24 45.52
C VAL A 186 -13.00 -9.35 46.54
N GLN A 187 -11.91 -9.24 47.29
CA GLN A 187 -11.64 -9.99 48.50
C GLN A 187 -12.94 -10.24 49.27
N ALA A 188 -13.31 -11.52 49.40
CA ALA A 188 -14.38 -11.95 50.29
C ALA A 188 -13.93 -11.63 51.72
N ALA A 189 -14.35 -10.47 52.22
CA ALA A 189 -14.16 -10.04 53.59
C ALA A 189 -15.02 -10.92 54.50
N GLU A 190 -14.41 -12.04 54.88
CA GLU A 190 -14.68 -12.91 56.01
C GLU A 190 -15.60 -12.28 57.07
N ALA A 191 -16.87 -12.70 57.08
CA ALA A 191 -17.79 -12.36 58.16
C ALA A 191 -17.41 -13.21 59.40
N PRO A 192 -17.15 -12.61 60.58
CA PRO A 192 -16.77 -13.37 61.76
C PRO A 192 -17.96 -14.15 62.33
N ALA A 193 -18.02 -15.43 62.01
CA ALA A 193 -18.92 -16.39 62.67
C ALA A 193 -18.34 -16.82 64.02
N ALA A 194 -18.56 -16.01 65.06
CA ALA A 194 -18.32 -16.40 66.45
C ALA A 194 -19.63 -16.93 67.06
N ASP A 195 -20.00 -18.16 66.72
CA ASP A 195 -21.01 -18.91 67.46
C ASP A 195 -20.31 -19.73 68.56
N THR A 196 -20.77 -19.60 69.81
CA THR A 196 -20.30 -20.40 70.94
C THR A 196 -21.43 -20.49 71.95
N ILE A 197 -22.22 -21.56 71.79
CA ILE A 197 -23.32 -21.92 72.69
C ILE A 197 -22.76 -22.65 73.92
N ALA A 198 -23.17 -22.18 75.10
CA ALA A 198 -23.30 -22.86 76.39
C ALA A 198 -22.14 -23.72 76.95
N ARG A 199 -21.68 -23.34 78.15
CA ARG A 199 -21.78 -24.22 79.32
C ARG A 199 -22.01 -23.44 80.61
#